data_AF-A0A9D4QDC9-F1
#
_entry.id   AF-A0A9D4QDC9-F1
#
_cell.length_a   1.000
_cell.length_b   1.000
_cell.length_c   1.000
_cell.angle_alpha   90.00
_cell.angle_beta   90.00
_cell.angle_gamma   90.00
#
_symmetry.space_group_name_H-M   'P 1'
#
loop_
_entity.id
_entity.type
_entity.pdbx_description
1 polymer ?
#
loop_
_entity_poly.entity_id
_entity_poly.type
_entity_poly.pdbx_seq_one_letter_code
_entity_poly.pdbx_strand_id
1 'polypeptide(L)'
;MGSSGSKKKHPQGPVRHASGSGVFIQLLEFPGIYGVRDDLLKGKKYTWTQHHKCSLGGYTFAVRCRFEIDKDGDVMMGVIVYLQTGEWDNNMEWPFDRTIWVDITHPRDHEKDIWFRVNLSGDNMTRRPRPCCWNTGRITHLVNFKRLEHNGFIHDDKLYVNIELH
;
A
#
# COMPACT_ATOMS: atom_id res chain seq x y z
N MET A 1 -40.10 21.62 -13.19
CA MET A 1 -38.71 21.76 -13.70
C MET A 1 -37.82 20.88 -12.83
N GLY A 2 -37.55 19.65 -13.28
CA GLY A 2 -36.69 18.71 -12.55
C GLY A 2 -35.24 18.90 -12.98
N SER A 3 -34.38 19.35 -12.06
CA SER A 3 -32.93 19.36 -12.28
C SER A 3 -32.41 17.94 -12.07
N SER A 4 -32.12 17.23 -13.16
CA SER A 4 -31.39 15.96 -13.14
C SER A 4 -29.92 16.26 -12.87
N GLY A 5 -29.50 16.18 -11.61
CA GLY A 5 -28.09 16.17 -11.23
C GLY A 5 -27.39 14.97 -11.85
N SER A 6 -26.57 15.20 -12.86
CA SER A 6 -25.73 14.18 -13.46
C SER A 6 -24.73 13.69 -12.42
N LYS A 7 -24.96 12.52 -11.83
CA LYS A 7 -23.96 11.83 -11.00
C LYS A 7 -22.71 11.66 -11.86
N LYS A 8 -21.62 12.35 -11.52
CA LYS A 8 -20.31 12.10 -12.11
C LYS A 8 -20.04 10.60 -11.93
N LYS A 9 -19.98 9.86 -13.04
CA LYS A 9 -19.56 8.45 -13.01
C LYS A 9 -18.13 8.46 -12.51
N HIS A 10 -17.91 7.98 -11.28
CA HIS A 10 -16.57 7.74 -10.79
C HIS A 10 -15.85 6.81 -11.78
N PRO A 11 -14.55 7.04 -12.06
CA PRO A 11 -13.81 6.18 -12.96
C PRO A 11 -13.90 4.74 -12.46
N GLN A 12 -14.33 3.84 -13.33
CA GLN A 12 -14.38 2.41 -13.04
C GLN A 12 -12.95 1.87 -12.95
N GLY A 13 -12.63 1.20 -11.85
CA GLY A 13 -11.34 0.53 -11.67
C GLY A 13 -10.59 0.92 -10.39
N PRO A 14 -9.43 0.28 -10.15
CA PRO A 14 -8.61 0.46 -8.95
C PRO A 14 -7.71 1.71 -8.99
N VAL A 15 -7.66 2.44 -10.10
CA VAL A 15 -6.85 3.65 -10.19
C VAL A 15 -7.52 4.78 -9.42
N ARG A 16 -6.73 5.53 -8.65
CA ARG A 16 -7.17 6.75 -7.95
C ARG A 16 -6.45 7.97 -8.51
N HIS A 17 -7.12 9.11 -8.42
CA HIS A 17 -6.50 10.40 -8.71
C HIS A 17 -5.82 10.91 -7.44
N ALA A 18 -4.71 11.65 -7.60
CA ALA A 18 -4.06 12.30 -6.48
C ALA A 18 -5.07 13.19 -5.73
N SER A 19 -5.04 13.12 -4.40
CA SER A 19 -5.98 13.85 -3.53
C SER A 19 -5.84 15.38 -3.59
N GLY A 20 -4.75 15.92 -4.16
CA GLY A 20 -4.54 17.36 -4.28
C GLY A 20 -3.39 17.75 -5.21
N SER A 21 -3.19 19.06 -5.37
CA SER A 21 -2.06 19.61 -6.13
C SER A 21 -0.74 19.28 -5.42
N GLY A 22 0.26 18.84 -6.17
CA GLY A 22 1.57 18.47 -5.62
C GLY A 22 1.62 17.10 -4.93
N VAL A 23 0.50 16.36 -4.89
CA VAL A 23 0.44 14.98 -4.40
C VAL A 23 0.79 14.03 -5.54
N PHE A 24 1.64 13.05 -5.25
CA PHE A 24 1.99 11.98 -6.19
C PHE A 24 1.27 10.71 -5.78
N ILE A 25 0.69 9.98 -6.74
CA ILE A 25 0.02 8.71 -6.49
C ILE A 25 0.49 7.63 -7.47
N GLN A 26 0.59 6.40 -6.98
CA GLN A 26 0.80 5.24 -7.84
C GLN A 26 0.00 4.04 -7.36
N LEU A 27 -0.70 3.39 -8.30
CA LEU A 27 -1.34 2.10 -8.12
C LEU A 27 -0.31 0.97 -8.21
N LEU A 28 -0.37 0.05 -7.26
CA LEU A 28 0.39 -1.19 -7.22
C LEU A 28 -0.57 -2.38 -7.24
N GLU A 29 -0.27 -3.38 -8.08
CA GLU A 29 -1.01 -4.63 -8.15
C GLU A 29 -0.22 -5.76 -7.48
N PHE A 30 -0.82 -6.43 -6.51
CA PHE A 30 -0.23 -7.57 -5.82
C PHE A 30 -0.98 -8.85 -6.20
N PRO A 31 -0.45 -9.67 -7.14
CA PRO A 31 -1.05 -10.95 -7.49
C PRO A 31 -0.65 -12.07 -6.52
N GLY A 32 -1.35 -13.21 -6.58
CA GLY A 32 -0.98 -14.42 -5.84
C GLY A 32 -1.35 -14.36 -4.36
N ILE A 33 -2.33 -13.54 -4.01
CA ILE A 33 -2.68 -13.21 -2.62
C ILE A 33 -3.17 -14.44 -1.85
N TYR A 34 -3.95 -15.30 -2.47
CA TYR A 34 -4.39 -16.57 -1.89
C TYR A 34 -3.23 -17.54 -1.68
N GLY A 35 -2.26 -17.56 -2.59
CA GLY A 35 -1.06 -18.38 -2.42
C GLY A 35 -0.26 -18.00 -1.16
N VAL A 36 -0.10 -16.70 -0.91
CA VAL A 36 0.59 -16.18 0.28
C VAL A 36 -0.18 -16.51 1.56
N ARG A 37 -1.52 -16.40 1.54
CA ARG A 37 -2.39 -16.82 2.65
C ARG A 37 -2.26 -18.32 2.93
N ASP A 38 -2.36 -19.16 1.90
CA ASP A 38 -2.37 -20.62 2.06
C ASP A 38 -1.01 -21.12 2.58
N ASP A 39 0.08 -20.50 2.13
CA ASP A 39 1.41 -20.73 2.65
C ASP A 39 1.51 -20.41 4.15
N LEU A 40 0.88 -19.33 4.61
CA LEU A 40 0.85 -18.95 6.02
C LEU A 40 0.09 -19.98 6.84
N LEU A 41 -1.09 -20.40 6.37
CA LEU A 41 -1.93 -21.41 7.02
C LEU A 41 -1.24 -22.79 7.09
N LYS A 42 -0.30 -23.07 6.19
CA LYS A 42 0.57 -24.26 6.22
C LYS A 42 1.77 -24.11 7.18
N GLY A 43 1.86 -23.01 7.91
CA GLY A 43 2.89 -22.78 8.94
C GLY A 43 4.18 -22.13 8.43
N LYS A 44 4.20 -21.52 7.23
CA LYS A 44 5.37 -20.71 6.84
C LYS A 44 5.46 -19.47 7.75
N LYS A 45 6.58 -19.34 8.47
CA LYS A 45 6.78 -18.28 9.50
C LYS A 45 6.63 -16.85 9.00
N TYR A 46 6.96 -16.60 7.73
CA TYR A 46 6.88 -15.27 7.13
C TYR A 46 6.32 -15.39 5.73
N THR A 47 5.18 -14.75 5.50
CA THR A 47 4.54 -14.72 4.19
C THR A 47 4.31 -13.27 3.78
N TRP A 48 5.04 -12.88 2.76
CA TRP A 48 4.92 -11.57 2.14
C TRP A 48 4.82 -11.75 0.62
N THR A 49 4.17 -10.80 -0.03
CA THR A 49 4.17 -10.71 -1.48
C THR A 49 5.56 -10.34 -2.01
N GLN A 50 5.72 -10.42 -3.33
CA GLN A 50 6.88 -9.82 -3.99
C GLN A 50 6.93 -8.31 -3.69
N HIS A 51 8.14 -7.73 -3.71
CA HIS A 51 8.28 -6.28 -3.60
C HIS A 51 7.85 -5.63 -4.91
N HIS A 52 7.03 -4.58 -4.78
CA HIS A 52 6.82 -3.63 -5.86
C HIS A 52 7.63 -2.38 -5.55
N LYS A 53 8.37 -1.90 -6.54
CA LYS A 53 9.06 -0.62 -6.44
C LYS A 53 8.21 0.47 -7.10
N CYS A 54 8.15 1.62 -6.47
CA CYS A 54 7.51 2.81 -7.02
C CYS A 54 8.36 4.05 -6.74
N SER A 55 8.20 5.06 -7.59
CA SER A 55 8.88 6.34 -7.45
C SER A 55 7.84 7.45 -7.39
N LEU A 56 7.83 8.20 -6.29
CA LEU A 56 6.88 9.28 -6.03
C LEU A 56 7.64 10.51 -5.56
N GLY A 57 7.44 11.64 -6.24
CA GLY A 57 8.09 12.91 -5.88
C GLY A 57 9.62 12.83 -5.80
N GLY A 58 10.27 11.99 -6.62
CA GLY A 58 11.71 11.76 -6.62
C GLY A 58 12.22 10.73 -5.59
N TYR A 59 11.42 10.36 -4.60
CA TYR A 59 11.75 9.27 -3.67
C TYR A 59 11.42 7.91 -4.28
N THR A 60 12.21 6.88 -3.94
CA THR A 60 11.94 5.50 -4.33
C THR A 60 11.50 4.68 -3.12
N PHE A 61 10.42 3.94 -3.29
CA PHE A 61 9.83 3.08 -2.28
C PHE A 61 9.83 1.63 -2.74
N ALA A 62 9.95 0.70 -1.79
CA ALA A 62 9.49 -0.66 -1.98
C ALA A 62 8.28 -0.92 -1.10
N VAL A 63 7.32 -1.65 -1.65
CA VAL A 63 6.04 -1.95 -1.00
C VAL A 63 5.76 -3.45 -1.07
N ARG A 64 5.26 -4.02 0.03
CA ARG A 64 4.84 -5.43 0.12
C ARG A 64 3.60 -5.57 1.00
N CYS A 65 2.78 -6.57 0.74
CA CYS A 65 1.80 -7.03 1.72
C CYS A 65 2.44 -8.09 2.61
N ARG A 66 2.32 -7.95 3.94
CA ARG A 66 2.72 -8.93 4.95
C ARG A 66 1.47 -9.54 5.56
N PHE A 67 1.52 -10.85 5.76
CA PHE A 67 0.47 -11.62 6.38
C PHE A 67 0.96 -12.19 7.70
N GLU A 68 0.06 -12.31 8.66
CA GLU A 68 0.30 -12.99 9.93
C GLU A 68 -1.00 -13.59 10.46
N ILE A 69 -0.87 -14.58 11.35
CA ILE A 69 -2.01 -15.17 12.06
C ILE A 69 -2.07 -14.47 13.41
N ASP A 70 -3.23 -13.92 13.77
CA ASP A 70 -3.41 -13.34 15.09
C ASP A 70 -3.64 -14.39 16.18
N LYS A 71 -3.87 -13.93 17.41
CA LYS A 71 -4.09 -14.81 18.57
C LYS A 71 -5.38 -15.65 18.46
N ASP A 72 -6.34 -15.22 17.65
CA ASP A 72 -7.64 -15.86 17.49
C ASP A 72 -7.63 -16.82 16.28
N GLY A 73 -6.50 -16.93 15.59
CA GLY A 73 -6.31 -17.80 14.44
C GLY A 73 -6.70 -17.17 13.10
N ASP A 74 -7.06 -15.89 13.09
CA ASP A 74 -7.45 -15.17 11.89
C ASP A 74 -6.22 -14.70 11.10
N VAL A 75 -6.33 -14.79 9.76
CA VAL A 75 -5.29 -14.23 8.87
C VAL A 75 -5.47 -12.73 8.78
N MET A 76 -4.42 -12.01 9.17
CA MET A 76 -4.31 -10.57 9.14
C MET A 76 -3.31 -10.15 8.06
N MET A 77 -3.57 -9.00 7.42
CA MET A 77 -2.72 -8.46 6.36
C MET A 77 -2.43 -6.99 6.61
N GLY A 78 -1.19 -6.55 6.39
CA GLY A 78 -0.82 -5.14 6.35
C GLY A 78 0.12 -4.84 5.19
N VAL A 79 0.20 -3.57 4.81
CA VAL A 79 1.11 -3.12 3.76
C VAL A 79 2.36 -2.53 4.42
N ILE A 80 3.54 -3.02 4.03
CA ILE A 80 4.82 -2.48 4.48
C ILE A 80 5.40 -1.58 3.40
N VAL A 81 5.76 -0.35 3.79
CA VAL A 81 6.45 0.62 2.95
C VAL A 81 7.88 0.80 3.43
N TYR A 82 8.83 0.74 2.50
CA TYR A 82 10.26 0.94 2.72
C TYR A 82 10.75 2.09 1.84
N LEU A 83 11.60 2.96 2.37
CA LEU A 83 12.46 3.80 1.54
C LEU A 83 13.60 2.94 0.96
N GLN A 84 13.84 3.07 -0.34
CA GLN A 84 14.91 2.38 -1.06
C GLN A 84 15.76 3.37 -1.84
N THR A 85 16.97 2.94 -2.19
CA THR A 85 17.86 3.74 -3.02
C THR A 85 17.21 4.02 -4.36
N GLY A 86 17.10 5.30 -4.72
CA GLY A 86 16.57 5.79 -5.98
C GLY A 86 17.62 6.57 -6.78
N GLU A 87 17.34 6.75 -8.08
CA GLU A 87 18.21 7.52 -8.98
C GLU A 87 18.35 8.99 -8.56
N TRP A 88 17.31 9.54 -7.93
CA TRP A 88 17.22 10.94 -7.55
C TRP A 88 17.64 11.23 -6.10
N ASP A 89 18.10 10.23 -5.35
CA ASP A 89 18.40 10.38 -3.90
C ASP A 89 19.40 11.49 -3.57
N ASN A 90 20.28 11.86 -4.52
CA ASN A 90 21.23 12.97 -4.39
C ASN A 90 20.56 14.36 -4.47
N ASN A 91 19.37 14.43 -5.06
CA ASN A 91 18.59 15.65 -5.25
C ASN A 91 17.42 15.75 -4.28
N MET A 92 17.22 14.73 -3.43
CA MET A 92 16.16 14.69 -2.45
C MET A 92 16.61 15.22 -1.09
N GLU A 93 15.64 15.74 -0.33
CA GLU A 93 15.84 16.18 1.04
C GLU A 93 15.89 14.97 1.99
N TRP A 94 16.75 15.06 3.00
CA TRP A 94 16.91 14.02 4.02
C TRP A 94 17.15 14.66 5.39
N PRO A 95 16.64 14.09 6.50
CA PRO A 95 15.79 12.90 6.57
C PRO A 95 14.43 13.12 5.90
N PHE A 96 13.85 12.04 5.38
CA PHE A 96 12.52 12.04 4.79
C PHE A 96 11.48 12.52 5.82
N ASP A 97 10.71 13.54 5.46
CA ASP A 97 9.75 14.22 6.34
C ASP A 97 8.32 14.28 5.78
N ARG A 98 8.11 13.68 4.61
CA ARG A 98 6.83 13.69 3.89
C ARG A 98 5.84 12.68 4.46
N THR A 99 4.55 12.91 4.23
CA THR A 99 3.51 11.97 4.69
C THR A 99 3.17 10.99 3.58
N ILE A 100 3.16 9.70 3.93
CA ILE A 100 2.73 8.63 3.03
C ILE A 100 1.33 8.19 3.43
N TRP A 101 0.44 8.09 2.47
CA TRP A 101 -0.84 7.41 2.62
C TRP A 101 -0.84 6.12 1.80
N VAL A 102 -1.36 5.06 2.40
CA VAL A 102 -1.59 3.77 1.76
C VAL A 102 -3.09 3.56 1.71
N ASP A 103 -3.61 3.28 0.54
CA ASP A 103 -5.00 2.89 0.32
C ASP A 103 -5.04 1.42 -0.13
N ILE A 104 -5.73 0.55 0.62
CA ILE A 104 -6.15 -0.74 0.10
C ILE A 104 -7.43 -0.53 -0.71
N THR A 105 -7.26 -0.59 -2.02
CA THR A 105 -8.23 -0.04 -2.95
C THR A 105 -9.25 -1.08 -3.38
N HIS A 106 -10.54 -0.76 -3.23
CA HIS A 106 -11.59 -1.61 -3.76
C HIS A 106 -11.69 -1.41 -5.29
N PRO A 107 -11.69 -2.49 -6.08
CA PRO A 107 -11.57 -2.40 -7.55
C PRO A 107 -12.78 -1.75 -8.23
N ARG A 108 -13.92 -1.66 -7.55
CA ARG A 108 -15.20 -1.21 -8.15
C ARG A 108 -15.97 -0.16 -7.36
N ASP A 109 -15.53 0.16 -6.14
CA ASP A 109 -16.35 0.92 -5.18
C ASP A 109 -15.45 1.77 -4.29
N HIS A 110 -15.23 3.02 -4.69
CA HIS A 110 -14.25 3.91 -4.06
C HIS A 110 -14.65 4.29 -2.63
N GLU A 111 -15.93 4.17 -2.26
CA GLU A 111 -16.40 4.47 -0.90
C GLU A 111 -15.94 3.41 0.12
N LYS A 112 -15.51 2.23 -0.37
CA LYS A 112 -15.01 1.15 0.48
C LYS A 112 -13.52 1.23 0.77
N ASP A 113 -12.76 2.05 0.04
CA ASP A 113 -11.31 2.15 0.15
C ASP A 113 -10.85 2.30 1.61
N ILE A 114 -9.77 1.62 1.97
CA ILE A 114 -9.26 1.59 3.35
C ILE A 114 -7.94 2.35 3.41
N TRP A 115 -7.98 3.53 4.03
CA TRP A 115 -6.87 4.46 4.09
C TRP A 115 -6.06 4.33 5.38
N PHE A 116 -4.74 4.29 5.23
CA PHE A 116 -3.79 4.30 6.33
C PHE A 116 -2.79 5.42 6.14
N ARG A 117 -2.61 6.23 7.17
CA ARG A 117 -1.47 7.13 7.27
C ARG A 117 -0.25 6.33 7.72
N VAL A 118 0.80 6.30 6.92
CA VAL A 118 2.08 5.69 7.27
C VAL A 118 3.02 6.78 7.77
N ASN A 119 3.23 6.79 9.08
CA ASN A 119 4.23 7.66 9.70
C ASN A 119 5.59 6.97 9.69
N LEU A 120 6.48 7.41 8.80
CA LEU A 120 7.89 7.05 8.85
C LEU A 120 8.54 7.95 9.90
N SER A 121 8.61 7.46 11.14
CA SER A 121 9.27 8.16 12.24
C SER A 121 10.44 7.33 12.78
N GLY A 122 11.60 7.97 12.96
CA GLY A 122 12.78 7.37 13.58
C GLY A 122 13.98 7.28 12.63
N ASP A 123 15.18 7.38 13.20
CA ASP A 123 16.44 7.61 12.47
C ASP A 123 16.73 6.58 11.38
N ASN A 124 16.36 5.31 11.59
CA ASN A 124 16.61 4.24 10.61
C ASN A 124 15.52 4.11 9.53
N MET A 125 14.40 4.83 9.67
CA MET A 125 13.29 4.79 8.71
C MET A 125 13.37 5.96 7.73
N THR A 126 13.78 7.14 8.20
CA THR A 126 13.74 8.38 7.42
C THR A 126 15.09 8.79 6.84
N ARG A 127 16.21 8.23 7.31
CA ARG A 127 17.52 8.51 6.71
C ARG A 127 17.57 8.09 5.25
N ARG A 128 18.45 8.76 4.51
CA ARG A 128 18.81 8.36 3.14
C ARG A 128 19.20 6.88 3.08
N PRO A 129 18.53 6.05 2.25
CA PRO A 129 18.89 4.66 2.04
C PRO A 129 20.34 4.54 1.56
N ARG A 130 21.02 3.50 2.02
CA ARG A 130 22.36 3.15 1.53
C ARG A 130 22.24 1.96 0.57
N PRO A 131 23.09 1.88 -0.47
CA PRO A 131 23.20 0.67 -1.25
C PRO A 131 23.43 -0.52 -0.31
N CYS A 132 22.61 -1.57 -0.44
CA CYS A 132 22.64 -2.79 0.38
C CYS A 132 22.06 -2.69 1.80
N CYS A 133 21.56 -1.54 2.26
CA CYS A 133 20.90 -1.43 3.56
C CYS A 133 19.45 -0.98 3.39
N TRP A 134 18.52 -1.84 3.78
CA TRP A 134 17.10 -1.51 3.79
C TRP A 134 16.83 -0.60 4.99
N ASN A 135 16.04 0.45 4.79
CA ASN A 135 15.40 1.09 5.94
C ASN A 135 14.45 0.09 6.61
N THR A 136 14.21 0.24 7.91
CA THR A 136 13.42 -0.74 8.69
C THR A 136 11.99 -0.94 8.16
N GLY A 137 11.50 0.00 7.35
CA GLY A 137 10.15 0.00 6.80
C GLY A 137 9.09 0.21 7.87
N ARG A 138 7.86 0.46 7.44
CA ARG A 138 6.72 0.64 8.34
C ARG A 138 5.52 -0.08 7.79
N ILE A 139 4.88 -0.90 8.64
CA ILE A 139 3.64 -1.57 8.32
C ILE A 139 2.45 -0.68 8.68
N THR A 140 1.40 -0.73 7.86
CA THR A 140 0.07 -0.19 8.18
C THR A 140 -0.55 -0.94 9.36
N HIS A 141 -1.71 -0.47 9.83
CA HIS A 141 -2.56 -1.32 10.65
C HIS A 141 -2.94 -2.59 9.88
N LEU A 142 -3.06 -3.68 10.62
CA LEU A 142 -3.46 -4.97 10.07
C LEU A 142 -4.97 -5.00 9.86
N VAL A 143 -5.39 -5.58 8.75
CA VAL A 143 -6.78 -5.82 8.40
C VAL A 143 -7.05 -7.31 8.28
N ASN A 144 -8.22 -7.74 8.73
CA ASN A 144 -8.64 -9.12 8.62
C ASN A 144 -8.82 -9.50 7.15
N PHE A 145 -8.12 -10.55 6.72
CA PHE A 145 -8.08 -10.98 5.33
C PHE A 145 -9.46 -11.46 4.84
N LYS A 146 -10.17 -12.23 5.66
CA LYS A 146 -11.52 -12.71 5.34
C LYS A 146 -12.49 -11.55 5.13
N ARG A 147 -12.31 -10.45 5.86
CA ARG A 147 -13.08 -9.21 5.65
C ARG A 147 -12.74 -8.55 4.30
N LEU A 148 -11.48 -8.55 3.86
CA LEU A 148 -11.11 -8.04 2.54
C LEU A 148 -11.73 -8.87 1.42
N GLU A 149 -11.66 -10.19 1.55
CA GLU A 149 -12.27 -11.13 0.60
C GLU A 149 -13.78 -10.95 0.50
N HIS A 150 -14.49 -11.02 1.64
CA HIS A 150 -15.95 -10.90 1.66
C HIS A 150 -16.44 -9.55 1.13
N ASN A 151 -15.69 -8.47 1.35
CA ASN A 151 -16.07 -7.15 0.88
C ASN A 151 -15.66 -6.85 -0.58
N GLY A 152 -14.99 -7.78 -1.27
CA GLY A 152 -14.69 -7.67 -2.69
C GLY A 152 -13.40 -6.91 -3.04
N PHE A 153 -12.48 -6.74 -2.09
CA PHE A 153 -11.17 -6.10 -2.35
C PHE A 153 -10.23 -6.99 -3.16
N ILE A 154 -10.39 -8.31 -3.03
CA ILE A 154 -9.59 -9.29 -3.75
C ILE A 154 -10.34 -9.66 -5.02
N HIS A 155 -9.75 -9.35 -6.17
CA HIS A 155 -10.34 -9.64 -7.47
C HIS A 155 -9.32 -10.39 -8.33
N ASP A 156 -9.70 -11.56 -8.84
CA ASP A 156 -8.84 -12.41 -9.66
C ASP A 156 -7.48 -12.72 -9.00
N ASP A 157 -7.51 -13.05 -7.71
CA ASP A 157 -6.32 -13.32 -6.88
C ASP A 157 -5.33 -12.13 -6.79
N LYS A 158 -5.85 -10.91 -6.97
CA LYS A 158 -5.10 -9.66 -6.85
C LYS A 158 -5.66 -8.76 -5.78
N LEU A 159 -4.75 -8.06 -5.11
CA LEU A 159 -5.05 -6.91 -4.27
C LEU A 159 -4.47 -5.65 -4.93
N TYR A 160 -5.23 -4.57 -4.88
CA TYR A 160 -4.83 -3.26 -5.39
C TYR A 160 -4.48 -2.34 -4.23
N VAL A 161 -3.35 -1.64 -4.33
CA VAL A 161 -2.91 -0.70 -3.31
C VAL A 161 -2.46 0.59 -3.99
N ASN A 162 -3.05 1.72 -3.62
CA ASN A 162 -2.53 3.02 -4.01
C ASN A 162 -1.59 3.55 -2.92
N ILE A 163 -0.47 4.14 -3.33
CA ILE A 163 0.43 4.88 -2.45
C ILE A 163 0.39 6.35 -2.85
N GLU A 164 0.07 7.23 -1.90
CA GLU A 164 0.15 8.67 -2.08
C GLU A 164 1.29 9.27 -1.24
N LEU A 165 1.99 10.23 -1.84
CA LEU A 165 3.00 11.05 -1.18
C LEU A 165 2.54 12.50 -1.16
N HIS A 166 2.51 13.08 0.05
CA HIS A 166 2.13 14.46 0.36
C HIS A 166 3.35 15.25 0.86
#